data_AF-A0A0N1L2H4-F1
#
_entry.id   AF-A0A0N1L2H4-F1
#
_cell.length_a   1.000
_cell.length_b   1.000
_cell.length_c   1.000
_cell.angle_alpha   90.00
_cell.angle_beta   90.00
_cell.angle_gamma   90.00
#
_symmetry.space_group_name_H-M   'P 1'
#
loop_
_entity.id
_entity.type
_entity.pdbx_description
1 polymer ?
#
loop_
_entity_poly.entity_id
_entity_poly.type
_entity_poly.pdbx_seq_one_letter_code
_entity_poly.pdbx_strand_id
1 'polypeptide(L)'
;MSAELHIANALRLAREDLEAATLLAAADNRNDAYHAQQAAEKMLLALLTAEGIRAERRDSHRIDVLRELLPDTDPFKARFATLTFLTVFATTYRYPKDAGRIPARAERVELEAALATLKQILTDLAGHFGVELLASDRLPAATSSPPRA
;
A
#
# COMPACT_ATOMS: atom_id res chain seq x y z
N MET A 1 -8.89 -9.85 18.24
CA MET A 1 -7.66 -9.82 17.42
C MET A 1 -7.08 -8.43 17.59
N SER A 2 -5.90 -8.28 18.18
CA SER A 2 -5.41 -6.96 18.59
C SER A 2 -4.96 -6.14 17.37
N ALA A 3 -5.15 -4.82 17.43
CA ALA A 3 -4.85 -3.90 16.33
C ALA A 3 -3.38 -4.00 15.91
N GLU A 4 -2.48 -4.23 16.87
CA GLU A 4 -1.04 -4.38 16.67
C GLU A 4 -0.70 -5.54 15.73
N LEU A 5 -1.42 -6.67 15.84
CA LEU A 5 -1.17 -7.83 14.98
C LEU A 5 -1.67 -7.57 13.55
N HIS A 6 -2.81 -6.88 13.41
CA HIS A 6 -3.30 -6.46 12.09
C HIS A 6 -2.34 -5.49 11.41
N ILE A 7 -1.87 -4.47 12.13
CA ILE A 7 -0.92 -3.47 11.64
C ILE A 7 0.37 -4.17 11.19
N ALA A 8 0.96 -5.01 12.04
CA ALA A 8 2.20 -5.71 11.71
C ALA A 8 2.06 -6.58 10.45
N ASN A 9 1.00 -7.38 10.37
CA ASN A 9 0.81 -8.29 9.24
C ASN A 9 0.42 -7.55 7.96
N ALA A 10 -0.30 -6.43 8.04
CA ALA A 10 -0.54 -5.57 6.89
C ALA A 10 0.77 -5.03 6.31
N LEU A 11 1.71 -4.57 7.16
CA LEU A 11 3.02 -4.08 6.71
C LEU A 11 3.93 -5.20 6.16
N ARG A 12 3.90 -6.39 6.74
CA ARG A 12 4.63 -7.56 6.20
C ARG A 12 4.13 -7.94 4.81
N LEU A 13 2.82 -7.98 4.63
CA LEU A 13 2.23 -8.22 3.31
C LEU A 13 2.54 -7.08 2.32
N ALA A 14 2.53 -5.82 2.79
CA ALA A 14 2.92 -4.68 1.95
C ALA A 14 4.39 -4.77 1.50
N ARG A 15 5.29 -5.30 2.34
CA ARG A 15 6.67 -5.60 1.98
C ARG A 15 6.75 -6.63 0.85
N GLU A 16 6.00 -7.73 0.97
CA GLU A 16 5.96 -8.80 -0.05
C GLU A 16 5.43 -8.27 -1.39
N ASP A 17 4.38 -7.44 -1.37
CA ASP A 17 3.90 -6.78 -2.57
C ASP A 17 4.95 -5.84 -3.17
N LEU A 18 5.66 -5.06 -2.35
CA LEU A 18 6.70 -4.16 -2.87
C LEU A 18 7.89 -4.92 -3.48
N GLU A 19 8.25 -6.05 -2.89
CA GLU A 19 9.26 -6.98 -3.42
C GLU A 19 8.81 -7.55 -4.77
N ALA A 20 7.58 -8.07 -4.84
CA ALA A 20 6.98 -8.57 -6.08
C ALA A 20 6.94 -7.48 -7.16
N ALA A 21 6.49 -6.27 -6.82
CA ALA A 21 6.43 -5.15 -7.74
C ALA A 21 7.81 -4.79 -8.31
N THR A 22 8.84 -4.81 -7.47
CA THR A 22 10.24 -4.53 -7.87
C THR A 22 10.76 -5.60 -8.84
N LEU A 23 10.54 -6.88 -8.52
CA LEU A 23 10.96 -7.99 -9.39
C LEU A 23 10.24 -7.97 -10.73
N LEU A 24 8.94 -7.69 -10.72
CA LEU A 24 8.13 -7.61 -11.94
C LEU A 24 8.49 -6.40 -12.81
N ALA A 25 8.79 -5.25 -12.20
CA ALA A 25 9.26 -4.08 -12.92
C ALA A 25 10.59 -4.36 -13.65
N ALA A 26 11.53 -5.04 -12.98
CA ALA A 26 12.79 -5.46 -13.58
C ALA A 26 12.61 -6.48 -14.73
N ALA A 27 11.56 -7.30 -14.65
CA ALA A 27 11.19 -8.27 -15.68
C ALA A 27 10.27 -7.69 -16.78
N ASP A 28 10.05 -6.37 -16.78
CA ASP A 28 9.16 -5.69 -17.73
C ASP A 28 7.71 -6.23 -17.71
N ASN A 29 7.24 -6.67 -16.53
CA ASN A 29 5.94 -7.30 -16.35
C ASN A 29 4.89 -6.32 -15.78
N ARG A 30 3.75 -6.19 -16.47
CA ARG A 30 2.65 -5.27 -16.12
C ARG A 30 2.05 -5.41 -14.72
N ASN A 31 2.22 -6.57 -14.07
CA ASN A 31 1.68 -6.78 -12.74
C ASN A 31 2.50 -6.03 -11.66
N ASP A 32 3.60 -5.40 -12.05
CA ASP A 32 4.35 -4.45 -11.23
C ASP A 32 3.45 -3.38 -10.60
N ALA A 33 2.61 -2.73 -11.40
CA ALA A 33 1.72 -1.67 -10.93
C ALA A 33 0.57 -2.19 -10.05
N TYR A 34 0.13 -3.44 -10.28
CA TYR A 34 -0.85 -4.10 -9.40
C TYR A 34 -0.27 -4.30 -8.00
N HIS A 35 0.94 -4.87 -7.89
CA HIS A 35 1.56 -5.07 -6.59
C HIS A 35 1.95 -3.74 -5.93
N ALA A 36 2.35 -2.72 -6.69
CA ALA A 36 2.56 -1.38 -6.13
C ALA A 36 1.27 -0.80 -5.50
N GLN A 37 0.12 -0.96 -6.17
CA GLN A 37 -1.18 -0.58 -5.62
C GLN A 37 -1.51 -1.36 -4.34
N GLN A 38 -1.31 -2.68 -4.35
CA GLN A 38 -1.59 -3.56 -3.21
C GLN A 38 -0.73 -3.23 -1.98
N ALA A 39 0.55 -2.86 -2.20
CA ALA A 39 1.42 -2.39 -1.13
C ALA A 39 0.87 -1.09 -0.51
N ALA A 40 0.49 -0.12 -1.34
CA ALA A 40 -0.08 1.15 -0.89
C ALA A 40 -1.37 0.96 -0.06
N GLU A 41 -2.28 0.13 -0.56
CA GLU A 41 -3.54 -0.20 0.12
C GLU A 41 -3.29 -0.77 1.51
N LYS A 42 -2.38 -1.75 1.64
CA LYS A 42 -2.10 -2.39 2.93
C LYS A 42 -1.47 -1.42 3.94
N MET A 43 -0.59 -0.53 3.48
CA MET A 43 -0.03 0.52 4.33
C MET A 43 -1.11 1.50 4.83
N LEU A 44 -2.03 1.93 3.94
CA LEU A 44 -3.15 2.78 4.33
C LEU A 44 -4.12 2.06 5.28
N LEU A 45 -4.41 0.78 5.06
CA LEU A 45 -5.23 0.00 5.98
C LEU A 45 -4.57 -0.18 7.36
N ALA A 46 -3.24 -0.27 7.43
CA ALA A 46 -2.51 -0.28 8.70
C ALA A 46 -2.68 1.06 9.45
N LEU A 47 -2.53 2.19 8.76
CA LEU A 47 -2.77 3.53 9.33
C LEU A 47 -4.22 3.68 9.82
N LEU A 48 -5.20 3.33 8.99
CA LEU A 48 -6.62 3.40 9.38
C LEU A 48 -6.94 2.48 10.57
N THR A 49 -6.29 1.31 10.66
CA THR A 49 -6.41 0.43 11.81
C THR A 49 -5.88 1.08 13.08
N ALA A 50 -4.73 1.76 13.02
CA ALA A 50 -4.19 2.53 14.15
C ALA A 50 -5.14 3.66 14.56
N GLU A 51 -5.81 4.29 13.58
CA GLU A 51 -6.81 5.34 13.80
C GLU A 51 -8.16 4.84 14.32
N GLY A 52 -8.36 3.51 14.41
CA GLY A 52 -9.66 2.93 14.74
C GLY A 52 -10.73 3.16 13.66
N ILE A 53 -10.31 3.52 12.45
CA ILE A 53 -11.18 3.80 11.30
C ILE A 53 -11.34 2.53 10.45
N ARG A 54 -12.58 2.17 10.13
CA ARG A 54 -12.88 1.04 9.27
C ARG A 54 -13.24 1.53 7.87
N ALA A 55 -12.43 1.16 6.87
CA ALA A 55 -12.79 1.36 5.48
C ALA A 55 -13.92 0.41 5.04
N GLU A 56 -14.84 0.92 4.22
CA GLU A 56 -15.86 0.10 3.57
C GLU A 56 -15.21 -0.89 2.58
N ARG A 57 -15.69 -2.14 2.54
CA ARG A 57 -15.09 -3.18 1.68
C ARG A 57 -15.07 -2.80 0.20
N ARG A 58 -16.07 -2.07 -0.27
CA ARG A 58 -16.16 -1.63 -1.66
C ARG A 58 -15.10 -0.59 -2.02
N ASP A 59 -14.59 0.14 -1.02
CA ASP A 59 -13.68 1.27 -1.19
C ASP A 59 -12.23 0.91 -0.81
N SER A 60 -11.99 -0.33 -0.33
CA SER A 60 -10.66 -0.72 0.19
C SER A 60 -9.54 -0.65 -0.85
N HIS A 61 -9.85 -0.76 -2.13
CA HIS A 61 -8.87 -0.72 -3.21
C HIS A 61 -8.61 0.69 -3.78
N ARG A 62 -9.26 1.71 -3.21
CA ARG A 62 -9.17 3.09 -3.66
C ARG A 62 -8.22 3.89 -2.78
N ILE A 63 -6.99 4.08 -3.25
CA ILE A 63 -5.94 4.80 -2.51
C ILE A 63 -6.37 6.24 -2.20
N ASP A 64 -7.03 6.89 -3.15
CA ASP A 64 -7.58 8.24 -2.96
C ASP A 64 -8.62 8.27 -1.83
N VAL A 65 -9.56 7.32 -1.80
CA VAL A 65 -10.59 7.24 -0.76
C VAL A 65 -9.98 6.88 0.60
N LEU A 66 -9.12 5.87 0.66
CA LEU A 66 -8.46 5.45 1.90
C LEU A 66 -7.62 6.58 2.50
N ARG A 67 -6.89 7.32 1.68
CA ARG A 67 -6.10 8.48 2.11
C ARG A 67 -6.99 9.57 2.70
N GLU A 68 -8.13 9.85 2.09
CA GLU A 68 -9.05 10.89 2.59
C GLU A 68 -9.68 10.56 3.95
N LEU A 69 -9.73 9.28 4.32
CA LEU A 69 -10.17 8.87 5.65
C LEU A 69 -9.15 9.21 6.76
N LEU A 70 -7.87 9.43 6.43
CA LEU A 70 -6.87 9.79 7.42
C LEU A 70 -7.09 11.24 7.92
N PRO A 71 -6.85 11.50 9.22
CA PRO A 71 -6.81 12.87 9.74
C PRO A 71 -5.74 13.72 9.04
N ASP A 72 -5.98 15.02 8.91
CA ASP A 72 -5.00 15.94 8.27
C ASP A 72 -3.69 16.07 9.06
N THR A 73 -3.71 15.71 10.35
CA THR A 73 -2.53 15.66 11.23
C THR A 73 -1.66 14.44 10.99
N ASP A 74 -2.11 13.44 10.21
CA ASP A 74 -1.32 12.27 9.85
C ASP A 74 -0.30 12.67 8.75
N PRO A 75 1.02 12.59 9.02
CA PRO A 75 2.05 13.02 8.09
C PRO A 75 2.14 12.12 6.84
N PHE A 76 1.59 10.90 6.88
CA PHE A 76 1.55 10.00 5.74
C PHE A 76 0.45 10.36 4.75
N LYS A 77 -0.63 11.05 5.18
CA LYS A 77 -1.72 11.46 4.28
C LYS A 77 -1.19 12.18 3.05
N ALA A 78 -0.32 13.19 3.23
CA ALA A 78 0.29 13.94 2.13
C ALA A 78 1.24 13.07 1.26
N ARG A 79 1.94 12.10 1.87
CA ARG A 79 2.90 11.24 1.16
C ARG A 79 2.22 10.28 0.19
N PHE A 80 0.96 9.90 0.45
CA PHE A 80 0.16 9.10 -0.48
C PHE A 80 -0.49 9.92 -1.61
N ALA A 81 -0.37 11.25 -1.62
CA ALA A 81 -1.05 12.08 -2.61
C ALA A 81 -0.63 11.76 -4.06
N THR A 82 0.67 11.60 -4.29
CA THR A 82 1.26 11.28 -5.60
C THR A 82 1.04 9.82 -6.01
N LEU A 83 0.51 8.97 -5.11
CA LEU A 83 0.31 7.54 -5.35
C LEU A 83 -1.11 7.20 -5.79
N THR A 84 -2.02 8.18 -5.86
CA THR A 84 -3.44 7.94 -6.17
C THR A 84 -3.69 7.37 -7.56
N PHE A 85 -2.82 7.65 -8.53
CA PHE A 85 -2.88 7.07 -9.87
C PHE A 85 -2.84 5.53 -9.84
N LEU A 86 -2.22 4.94 -8.81
CA LEU A 86 -2.13 3.48 -8.66
C LEU A 86 -3.51 2.82 -8.46
N THR A 87 -4.52 3.58 -8.02
CA THR A 87 -5.88 3.08 -7.74
C THR A 87 -6.45 2.27 -8.91
N VAL A 88 -6.20 2.71 -10.15
CA VAL A 88 -6.72 2.03 -11.34
C VAL A 88 -6.16 0.62 -11.49
N PHE A 89 -4.93 0.37 -11.05
CA PHE A 89 -4.25 -0.91 -11.24
C PHE A 89 -4.76 -2.01 -10.32
N ALA A 90 -5.58 -1.69 -9.31
CA ALA A 90 -6.28 -2.68 -8.51
C ALA A 90 -7.10 -3.65 -9.38
N THR A 91 -7.69 -3.15 -10.48
CA THR A 91 -8.61 -3.91 -11.35
C THR A 91 -8.17 -3.98 -12.81
N THR A 92 -7.26 -3.10 -13.25
CA THR A 92 -6.90 -2.92 -14.67
C THR A 92 -6.54 -4.21 -15.39
N TYR A 93 -5.76 -5.11 -14.77
CA TYR A 93 -5.17 -6.26 -15.46
C TYR A 93 -5.99 -7.56 -15.41
N ARG A 94 -7.19 -7.52 -14.83
CA ARG A 94 -8.00 -8.73 -14.61
C ARG A 94 -8.64 -9.28 -15.90
N TYR A 95 -8.98 -8.39 -16.84
CA TYR A 95 -9.68 -8.75 -18.09
C TYR A 95 -9.13 -7.97 -19.29
N PRO A 96 -9.27 -8.49 -20.53
CA PRO A 96 -9.10 -7.69 -21.73
C PRO A 96 -10.03 -6.47 -21.73
N LYS A 97 -9.64 -5.41 -22.43
CA LYS A 97 -10.52 -4.26 -22.75
C LYS A 97 -11.66 -4.71 -23.66
N ASP A 98 -12.71 -3.89 -23.78
CA ASP A 98 -13.92 -4.18 -24.58
C ASP A 98 -13.64 -4.64 -26.02
N ALA A 99 -12.57 -4.14 -26.63
CA ALA A 99 -12.13 -4.55 -27.98
C ALA A 99 -11.19 -5.77 -27.99
N GLY A 100 -11.11 -6.55 -26.91
CA GLY A 100 -10.17 -7.67 -26.72
C GLY A 100 -8.70 -7.27 -26.52
N ARG A 101 -8.41 -5.96 -26.48
CA ARG A 101 -7.04 -5.45 -26.34
C ARG A 101 -6.53 -5.61 -24.92
N ILE A 102 -5.24 -5.84 -24.79
CA ILE A 102 -4.56 -5.90 -23.50
C ILE A 102 -4.46 -4.49 -22.89
N PRO A 103 -4.76 -4.31 -21.59
CA PRO A 103 -4.53 -3.06 -20.88
C PRO A 103 -3.07 -2.61 -20.91
N ALA A 104 -2.87 -1.30 -21.03
CA ALA A 104 -1.53 -0.71 -21.06
C ALA A 104 -0.87 -0.81 -19.69
N ARG A 105 0.47 -0.89 -19.69
CA ARG A 105 1.27 -0.83 -18.48
C ARG A 105 1.24 0.57 -17.87
N ALA A 106 1.57 0.67 -16.59
CA ALA A 106 1.93 1.96 -16.01
C ALA A 106 3.18 2.51 -16.71
N GLU A 107 3.28 3.83 -16.79
CA GLU A 107 4.48 4.48 -17.32
C GLU A 107 5.67 4.18 -16.41
N ARG A 108 6.76 3.67 -17.00
CA ARG A 108 7.90 3.14 -16.23
C ARG A 108 8.48 4.16 -15.25
N VAL A 109 8.69 5.39 -15.70
CA VAL A 109 9.26 6.48 -14.88
C VAL A 109 8.34 6.82 -13.70
N GLU A 110 7.03 6.84 -13.92
CA GLU A 110 6.05 7.11 -12.88
C GLU A 110 6.00 5.97 -11.85
N LEU A 111 6.02 4.72 -12.33
CA LEU A 111 6.02 3.55 -11.45
C LEU A 111 7.33 3.44 -10.63
N GLU A 112 8.49 3.70 -11.24
CA GLU A 112 9.78 3.70 -10.52
C GLU A 112 9.78 4.73 -9.38
N ALA A 113 9.28 5.95 -9.64
CA ALA A 113 9.14 6.98 -8.61
C ALA A 113 8.15 6.57 -7.50
N ALA A 114 7.04 5.92 -7.87
CA ALA A 114 6.06 5.41 -6.92
C ALA A 114 6.64 4.28 -6.04
N LEU A 115 7.40 3.34 -6.61
CA LEU A 115 8.06 2.26 -5.87
C LEU A 115 9.08 2.81 -4.87
N ALA A 116 9.88 3.82 -5.27
CA ALA A 116 10.80 4.49 -4.36
C ALA A 116 10.06 5.15 -3.18
N THR A 117 8.96 5.85 -3.46
CA THR A 117 8.12 6.50 -2.44
C THR A 117 7.51 5.46 -1.49
N LEU A 118 6.94 4.37 -2.02
CA LEU A 118 6.37 3.28 -1.22
C LEU A 118 7.40 2.62 -0.31
N LYS A 119 8.65 2.47 -0.77
CA LYS A 119 9.74 1.89 0.02
C LYS A 119 10.11 2.78 1.22
N GLN A 120 10.12 4.09 1.01
CA GLN A 120 10.33 5.06 2.09
C GLN A 120 9.18 5.05 3.09
N ILE A 121 7.92 5.08 2.61
CA ILE A 121 6.73 5.02 3.45
C ILE A 121 6.74 3.74 4.31
N LEU A 122 6.98 2.58 3.70
CA LEU A 122 7.01 1.30 4.41
C LEU A 122 8.08 1.27 5.50
N THR A 123 9.28 1.80 5.20
CA THR A 123 10.38 1.87 6.16
C THR A 123 9.99 2.72 7.37
N ASP A 124 9.40 3.89 7.13
CA ASP A 124 9.02 4.82 8.19
C ASP A 124 7.83 4.28 9.01
N LEU A 125 6.85 3.63 8.38
CA LEU A 125 5.75 2.96 9.09
C LEU A 125 6.25 1.81 9.95
N ALA A 126 7.16 0.99 9.42
CA ALA A 126 7.76 -0.10 10.18
C ALA A 126 8.54 0.42 11.39
N GLY A 127 9.27 1.52 11.23
CA GLY A 127 9.96 2.21 12.32
C GLY A 127 8.99 2.76 13.37
N HIS A 128 7.94 3.48 12.94
CA HIS A 128 6.92 4.05 13.83
C HIS A 128 6.20 2.99 14.66
N PHE A 129 5.69 1.95 14.00
CA PHE A 129 4.94 0.88 14.68
C PHE A 129 5.85 -0.16 15.36
N GLY A 130 7.16 -0.08 15.18
CA GLY A 130 8.12 -1.07 15.69
C GLY A 130 7.89 -2.47 15.13
N VAL A 131 7.64 -2.57 13.82
CA VAL A 131 7.34 -3.83 13.14
C VAL A 131 8.61 -4.37 12.47
N GLU A 132 9.02 -5.57 12.87
CA GLU A 132 10.04 -6.33 12.13
C GLU A 132 9.37 -7.03 10.92
N LEU A 133 9.67 -6.52 9.72
CA LEU A 133 8.97 -6.90 8.48
C LEU A 133 9.27 -8.31 7.97
N LEU A 134 10.33 -8.96 8.46
CA LEU A 134 10.72 -10.33 8.12
C LEU A 134 10.41 -11.34 9.23
N ALA A 135 9.86 -10.88 10.35
CA ALA A 135 9.56 -11.74 11.48
C ALA A 135 8.26 -12.53 11.29
N SER A 136 8.00 -13.48 12.20
CA SER A 136 6.78 -14.31 12.18
C SER A 136 5.51 -13.45 12.23
N ASP A 137 4.48 -13.90 11.51
CA ASP A 137 3.11 -13.37 11.51
C ASP A 137 2.42 -13.36 12.90
N ARG A 138 3.01 -14.01 13.90
CA ARG A 138 2.55 -14.02 15.29
C ARG A 138 3.10 -12.87 16.12
N LEU A 139 4.13 -12.17 15.63
CA LEU A 139 4.73 -11.04 16.35
C LEU A 139 3.96 -9.75 16.04
N PRO A 140 3.34 -9.11 17.04
CA PRO A 140 2.58 -7.88 16.85
C PRO A 140 3.51 -6.66 16.66
N ALA A 141 2.92 -5.54 16.26
CA ALA A 141 3.58 -4.24 16.32
C ALA A 141 3.89 -3.86 17.78
N ALA A 142 4.96 -3.09 18.00
CA ALA A 142 5.30 -2.56 19.31
C ALA A 142 4.30 -1.51 19.81
N THR A 143 3.64 -0.80 18.89
CA THR A 143 2.57 0.16 19.19
C THR A 143 1.49 0.12 18.12
N SER A 144 0.26 0.45 18.48
CA SER A 144 -0.87 0.71 17.59
C SER A 144 -1.24 2.20 17.55
N SER A 145 -0.45 3.06 18.19
CA SER A 145 -0.73 4.50 18.26
C SER A 145 -0.59 5.13 16.87
N PRO A 146 -1.54 5.96 16.43
CA PRO A 146 -1.43 6.69 15.18
C PRO A 146 -0.18 7.57 15.11
N PRO A 147 0.45 7.72 13.93
CA PRO A 147 1.53 8.67 13.73
C PRO A 147 0.95 10.09 13.63
N ARG A 148 0.64 10.70 14.77
CA ARG A 148 0.21 12.10 14.84
C ARG A 148 1.32 12.92 15.49
N ALA A 149 1.50 14.15 15.00
CA ALA A 149 2.40 15.14 15.62
C ALA A 149 1.86 15.64 16.96
#